data_AF-A0A257JNV6-F1
#
_entry.id   AF-A0A257JNV6-F1
#
_cell.length_a   1.000
_cell.length_b   1.000
_cell.length_c   1.000
_cell.angle_alpha   90.00
_cell.angle_beta   90.00
_cell.angle_gamma   90.00
#
_symmetry.space_group_name_H-M   'P 1'
#
loop_
_entity.id
_entity.type
_entity.pdbx_description
1 polymer ?
#
loop_
_entity_poly.entity_id
_entity_poly.type
_entity_poly.pdbx_seq_one_letter_code
_entity_poly.pdbx_strand_id
1 'polypeptide(L)'
;MGDVSRPLYHPAADFFGRVRSLAGRDPADATTGARNPDNRLNIILIDLAITLYLFGCFGSTVAFVMKVQHLKEAPSWSLLIYAPTVLLTALAVAYKPHMALRTALIGGPFFLFILWTFASFQWSNQPDLTLRQGLLMCVTYGAACMVSQYLSWLRLARVLAGLFTLQAFVSAGLAVLTPQWGVMTEIYPGAWSGIWSFKQTLGVAMAVASGGVMGYALMQPEAVIWTDPARVIIVVC
;
A
#
# COMPACT_ATOMS: atom_id res chain seq x y z
N MET A 1 10.28 -29.79 54.16
CA MET A 1 9.04 -28.98 54.05
C MET A 1 9.51 -27.54 53.99
N GLY A 2 9.72 -26.97 52.81
CA GLY A 2 8.68 -26.32 51.98
C GLY A 2 8.59 -24.86 52.47
N ASP A 3 8.76 -23.80 51.69
CA ASP A 3 8.40 -23.60 50.29
C ASP A 3 9.13 -22.33 49.81
N VAL A 4 9.98 -22.44 48.78
CA VAL A 4 10.62 -21.29 48.13
C VAL A 4 9.63 -20.81 47.07
N SER A 5 8.77 -19.88 47.45
CA SER A 5 7.81 -19.22 46.58
C SER A 5 8.56 -18.47 45.47
N ARG A 6 8.74 -19.15 44.34
CA ARG A 6 9.13 -18.51 43.07
C ARG A 6 8.04 -17.49 42.72
N PRO A 7 8.38 -16.25 42.34
CA PRO A 7 7.40 -15.32 41.85
C PRO A 7 6.73 -15.90 40.60
N LEU A 8 5.40 -15.94 40.62
CA LEU A 8 4.56 -16.38 39.51
C LEU A 8 4.93 -15.54 38.27
N TYR A 9 5.41 -16.20 37.22
CA TYR A 9 5.64 -15.56 35.92
C TYR A 9 4.29 -15.09 35.39
N HIS A 10 4.02 -13.77 35.45
CA HIS A 10 2.78 -13.18 34.96
C HIS A 10 3.04 -12.60 33.56
N PRO A 11 2.64 -13.28 32.48
CA PRO A 11 2.96 -12.86 31.10
C PRO A 11 2.34 -11.49 30.74
N ALA A 12 1.29 -11.07 31.45
CA ALA A 12 0.67 -9.76 31.25
C ALA A 12 1.54 -8.59 31.75
N ALA A 13 2.26 -8.75 32.86
CA ALA A 13 3.11 -7.69 33.42
C ALA A 13 4.34 -7.42 32.51
N ASP A 14 4.87 -8.48 31.91
CA ASP A 14 5.99 -8.42 30.95
C ASP A 14 5.57 -7.76 29.62
N PHE A 15 4.31 -7.93 29.20
CA PHE A 15 3.78 -7.27 28.01
C PHE A 15 3.71 -5.74 28.20
N PHE A 16 3.19 -5.28 29.35
CA PHE A 16 3.15 -3.84 29.64
C PHE A 16 4.54 -3.23 29.87
N GLY A 17 5.49 -3.98 30.45
CA GLY A 17 6.89 -3.56 30.56
C GLY A 17 7.58 -3.38 29.20
N ARG A 18 7.30 -4.28 28.24
CA ARG A 18 7.83 -4.20 26.86
C ARG A 18 7.19 -3.08 26.05
N VAL A 19 5.89 -2.83 26.23
CA VAL A 19 5.19 -1.68 25.60
C VAL A 19 5.75 -0.36 26.13
N ARG A 20 6.11 -0.28 27.43
CA ARG A 20 6.76 0.90 28.02
C ARG A 20 8.18 1.12 27.49
N SER A 21 8.92 0.05 27.20
CA SER A 21 10.25 0.14 26.57
C SER A 21 10.18 0.56 25.10
N LEU A 22 9.11 0.20 24.39
CA LEU A 22 8.81 0.72 23.04
C LEU A 22 8.35 2.18 23.06
N ALA A 23 7.75 2.66 24.16
CA ALA A 23 7.41 4.07 24.36
C ALA A 23 8.63 4.96 24.69
N GLY A 24 9.77 4.37 25.06
CA GLY A 24 11.03 5.08 25.35
C GLY A 24 12.02 5.12 24.20
N ARG A 25 11.73 4.44 23.08
CA ARG A 25 12.36 4.81 21.81
C ARG A 25 11.55 5.97 21.26
N ASP A 26 12.04 7.18 21.48
CA ASP A 26 11.72 8.28 20.59
C ASP A 26 11.80 7.72 19.17
N PRO A 27 10.73 7.84 18.36
CA PRO A 27 10.85 7.58 16.93
C PRO A 27 12.08 8.38 16.49
N ALA A 28 13.04 7.75 15.80
CA ALA A 28 14.18 8.49 15.25
C ALA A 28 13.73 9.69 14.37
N ASP A 29 12.45 9.73 14.01
CA ASP A 29 11.76 10.82 13.31
C ASP A 29 11.15 11.92 14.21
N ALA A 30 10.88 11.67 15.51
CA ALA A 30 10.16 12.61 16.38
C ALA A 30 11.03 13.78 16.85
N THR A 31 12.32 13.55 17.09
CA THR A 31 13.26 14.57 17.57
C THR A 31 13.96 15.34 16.43
N THR A 32 13.99 14.79 15.22
CA THR A 32 14.78 15.33 14.10
C THR A 32 13.99 16.27 13.17
N GLY A 33 12.67 16.09 13.06
CA GLY A 33 11.80 16.85 12.14
C GLY A 33 11.11 18.08 12.75
N ALA A 34 11.04 18.19 14.08
CA ALA A 34 10.18 19.18 14.71
C ALA A 34 10.76 20.60 14.77
N ARG A 35 12.09 20.76 14.66
CA ARG A 35 12.79 22.02 15.01
C ARG A 35 13.24 22.89 13.84
N ASN A 36 13.18 22.41 12.58
CA ASN A 36 13.60 23.17 11.40
C ASN A 36 12.52 23.11 10.29
N PRO A 37 11.92 24.24 9.86
CA PRO A 37 10.88 24.24 8.82
C PRO A 37 11.32 23.59 7.50
N ASP A 38 12.61 23.69 7.14
CA ASP A 38 13.16 23.08 5.94
C ASP A 38 13.11 21.53 5.98
N ASN A 39 13.24 20.93 7.16
CA ASN A 39 13.12 19.47 7.33
C ASN A 39 11.67 19.01 7.17
N ARG A 40 10.68 19.82 7.57
CA ARG A 40 9.27 19.46 7.42
C ARG A 40 8.85 19.42 5.96
N LEU A 41 9.27 20.41 5.18
CA LEU A 41 8.97 20.47 3.74
C LEU A 41 9.59 19.29 3.00
N ASN A 42 10.85 18.94 3.30
CA ASN A 42 11.52 17.78 2.73
C ASN A 42 10.81 16.46 3.07
N ILE A 43 10.34 16.29 4.30
CA ILE A 43 9.58 15.10 4.72
C ILE A 43 8.26 14.98 3.93
N ILE A 44 7.54 16.08 3.76
CA ILE A 44 6.28 16.11 2.99
C ILE A 44 6.54 15.80 1.51
N LEU A 45 7.59 16.37 0.92
CA LEU A 45 7.96 16.10 -0.47
C LEU A 45 8.32 14.62 -0.68
N ILE A 46 9.04 14.02 0.26
CA ILE A 46 9.37 12.58 0.22
C ILE A 46 8.09 11.75 0.34
N ASP A 47 7.18 12.07 1.27
CA ASP A 47 5.92 11.35 1.43
C ASP A 47 5.06 11.44 0.17
N LEU A 48 4.97 12.62 -0.43
CA LEU A 48 4.27 12.84 -1.70
C LEU A 48 4.90 12.01 -2.83
N ALA A 49 6.24 11.99 -2.94
CA ALA A 49 6.94 11.21 -3.94
C ALA A 49 6.69 9.70 -3.77
N ILE A 50 6.68 9.20 -2.53
CA ILE A 50 6.36 7.80 -2.23
C ILE A 50 4.89 7.52 -2.55
N THR A 51 3.97 8.42 -2.22
CA THR A 51 2.54 8.28 -2.58
C THR A 51 2.36 8.20 -4.09
N LEU A 52 3.01 9.07 -4.87
CA LEU A 52 2.93 9.04 -6.34
C LEU A 52 3.56 7.77 -6.93
N TYR A 53 4.68 7.32 -6.37
CA TYR A 53 5.31 6.06 -6.75
C TYR A 53 4.39 4.87 -6.49
N LEU A 54 3.80 4.79 -5.28
CA LEU A 54 2.86 3.74 -4.92
C LEU A 54 1.58 3.79 -5.76
N PHE A 55 1.12 4.99 -6.13
CA PHE A 55 0.00 5.15 -7.07
C PHE A 55 0.29 4.50 -8.41
N GLY A 56 1.50 4.69 -8.95
CA GLY A 56 1.95 4.03 -10.18
C GLY A 56 2.06 2.51 -10.04
N CYS A 57 2.43 2.01 -8.87
CA CYS A 57 2.51 0.57 -8.60
C CYS A 57 1.12 -0.11 -8.51
N PHE A 58 0.05 0.64 -8.27
CA PHE A 58 -1.28 0.08 -8.14
C PHE A 58 -1.88 -0.28 -9.51
N GLY A 59 -2.64 -1.38 -9.53
CA GLY A 59 -3.31 -1.90 -10.73
C GLY A 59 -4.31 -0.94 -11.40
N SER A 60 -4.68 0.15 -10.72
CA SER A 60 -5.63 1.16 -11.21
C SER A 60 -5.17 1.83 -12.51
N THR A 61 -3.86 2.01 -12.71
CA THR A 61 -3.34 2.67 -13.92
C THR A 61 -3.60 1.82 -15.17
N VAL A 62 -3.38 0.51 -15.09
CA VAL A 62 -3.69 -0.42 -16.20
C VAL A 62 -5.18 -0.64 -16.35
N ALA A 63 -5.93 -0.72 -15.24
CA ALA A 63 -7.39 -0.81 -15.30
C ALA A 63 -7.99 0.37 -16.08
N PHE A 64 -7.48 1.58 -15.85
CA PHE A 64 -7.88 2.76 -16.60
C PHE A 64 -7.53 2.69 -18.09
N VAL A 65 -6.29 2.29 -18.44
CA VAL A 65 -5.88 2.14 -19.85
C VAL A 65 -6.71 1.08 -20.58
N MET A 66 -6.95 -0.06 -19.95
CA MET A 66 -7.83 -1.11 -20.48
C MET A 66 -9.23 -0.58 -20.72
N LYS A 67 -9.74 0.25 -19.81
CA LYS A 67 -11.06 0.89 -19.94
C LYS A 67 -11.13 1.88 -21.10
N VAL A 68 -10.13 2.75 -21.24
CA VAL A 68 -10.07 3.76 -22.32
C VAL A 68 -9.95 3.09 -23.69
N GLN A 69 -9.24 1.96 -23.78
CA GLN A 69 -9.02 1.24 -25.03
C GLN A 69 -10.01 0.10 -25.29
N HIS A 70 -11.01 -0.08 -24.42
CA HIS A 70 -11.98 -1.18 -24.50
C HIS A 70 -11.35 -2.57 -24.62
N LEU A 71 -10.22 -2.79 -23.93
CA LEU A 71 -9.50 -4.05 -23.93
C LEU A 71 -10.04 -4.99 -22.84
N LYS A 72 -10.36 -6.24 -23.22
CA LYS A 72 -10.82 -7.27 -22.29
C LYS A 72 -9.69 -7.87 -21.45
N GLU A 73 -8.49 -7.91 -22.02
CA GLU A 73 -7.29 -8.46 -21.39
C GLU A 73 -6.17 -7.42 -21.40
N ALA A 74 -5.26 -7.53 -20.44
CA ALA A 74 -4.13 -6.61 -20.36
C ALA A 74 -3.21 -6.79 -21.59
N PRO A 75 -2.96 -5.73 -22.37
CA PRO A 75 -2.15 -5.85 -23.58
C PRO A 75 -0.70 -6.17 -23.23
N SER A 76 0.06 -6.75 -24.18
CA SER A 76 1.46 -7.16 -23.97
C SER A 76 2.40 -6.04 -23.56
N TRP A 77 2.09 -4.82 -23.97
CA TRP A 77 2.84 -3.63 -23.59
C TRP A 77 2.39 -3.03 -22.25
N SER A 78 1.45 -3.65 -21.51
CA SER A 78 1.02 -3.15 -20.19
C SER A 78 2.18 -3.05 -19.20
N LEU A 79 3.21 -3.89 -19.35
CA LEU A 79 4.45 -3.79 -18.57
C LEU A 79 5.19 -2.46 -18.79
N LEU A 80 5.04 -1.83 -19.96
CA LEU A 80 5.64 -0.51 -20.24
C LEU A 80 4.99 0.60 -19.40
N ILE A 81 3.70 0.47 -19.09
CA ILE A 81 3.01 1.40 -18.16
C ILE A 81 3.68 1.34 -16.78
N TYR A 82 4.12 0.15 -16.38
CA TYR A 82 4.85 -0.07 -15.14
C TYR A 82 6.36 0.13 -15.28
N ALA A 83 6.91 0.43 -16.45
CA ALA A 83 8.37 0.53 -16.63
C ALA A 83 9.06 1.48 -15.63
N PRO A 84 8.51 2.68 -15.33
CA PRO A 84 9.11 3.55 -14.31
C PRO A 84 9.12 2.89 -12.92
N THR A 85 8.01 2.24 -12.55
CA THR A 85 7.91 1.55 -11.26
C THR A 85 8.79 0.31 -11.18
N VAL A 86 8.87 -0.48 -12.26
CA VAL A 86 9.76 -1.65 -12.38
C VAL A 86 11.20 -1.19 -12.22
N LEU A 87 11.60 -0.12 -12.92
CA LEU A 87 12.94 0.42 -12.86
C LEU A 87 13.29 0.92 -11.45
N LEU A 88 12.41 1.70 -10.83
CA LEU A 88 12.62 2.21 -9.47
C LEU A 88 12.69 1.09 -8.44
N THR A 89 11.78 0.10 -8.49
CA THR A 89 11.85 -1.08 -7.62
C THR A 89 13.16 -1.85 -7.84
N ALA A 90 13.54 -2.09 -9.10
CA ALA A 90 14.74 -2.84 -9.43
C ALA A 90 16.01 -2.11 -8.93
N LEU A 91 16.09 -0.80 -9.12
CA LEU A 91 17.19 0.03 -8.61
C LEU A 91 17.24 0.01 -7.07
N ALA A 92 16.08 0.12 -6.41
CA ALA A 92 16.00 0.09 -4.96
C ALA A 92 16.43 -1.28 -4.39
N VAL A 93 15.98 -2.37 -5.01
CA VAL A 93 16.38 -3.74 -4.64
C VAL A 93 17.87 -3.96 -4.92
N ALA A 94 18.39 -3.46 -6.05
CA ALA A 94 19.81 -3.56 -6.40
C ALA A 94 20.71 -2.76 -5.46
N TYR A 95 20.22 -1.64 -4.90
CA TYR A 95 20.97 -0.82 -3.94
C TYR A 95 21.21 -1.55 -2.61
N LYS A 96 20.22 -2.32 -2.11
CA LYS A 96 20.34 -3.11 -0.86
C LYS A 96 19.66 -4.49 -0.96
N PRO A 97 20.25 -5.44 -1.71
CA PRO A 97 19.61 -6.72 -2.00
C PRO A 97 19.40 -7.58 -0.74
N HIS A 98 20.34 -7.53 0.20
CA HIS A 98 20.27 -8.27 1.46
C HIS A 98 19.11 -7.81 2.35
N MET A 99 18.83 -6.51 2.39
CA MET A 99 17.69 -5.97 3.15
C MET A 99 16.38 -6.37 2.47
N ALA A 100 16.29 -6.19 1.15
CA ALA A 100 15.11 -6.59 0.37
C ALA A 100 14.77 -8.08 0.55
N LEU A 101 15.77 -8.96 0.46
CA LEU A 101 15.59 -10.39 0.66
C LEU A 101 15.16 -10.72 2.10
N ARG A 102 15.78 -10.09 3.11
CA ARG A 102 15.39 -10.29 4.51
C ARG A 102 13.94 -9.89 4.75
N THR A 103 13.52 -8.73 4.24
CA THR A 103 12.13 -8.27 4.36
C THR A 103 11.17 -9.19 3.64
N ALA A 104 11.52 -9.67 2.44
CA ALA A 104 10.71 -10.62 1.68
C ALA A 104 10.53 -11.95 2.43
N LEU A 105 11.60 -12.48 3.03
CA LEU A 105 11.54 -13.72 3.81
C LEU A 105 10.69 -13.57 5.08
N ILE A 106 10.74 -12.40 5.75
CA ILE A 106 9.86 -12.10 6.90
C ILE A 106 8.39 -12.06 6.47
N GLY A 107 8.11 -11.54 5.27
CA GLY A 107 6.77 -11.56 4.67
C GLY A 107 6.31 -12.92 4.15
N GLY A 108 7.12 -13.98 4.37
CA GLY A 108 6.90 -15.41 4.12
C GLY A 108 5.71 -15.79 3.23
N PRO A 109 4.47 -15.80 3.74
CA PRO A 109 3.29 -16.21 2.97
C PRO A 109 3.14 -15.49 1.63
N PHE A 110 3.38 -14.18 1.57
CA PHE A 110 3.28 -13.41 0.32
C PHE A 110 4.38 -13.77 -0.66
N PHE A 111 5.60 -13.97 -0.17
CA PHE A 111 6.71 -14.42 -1.02
C PHE A 111 6.45 -15.81 -1.60
N LEU A 112 5.88 -16.73 -0.81
CA LEU A 112 5.47 -18.05 -1.28
C LEU A 112 4.37 -17.97 -2.35
N PHE A 113 3.40 -17.06 -2.21
CA PHE A 113 2.39 -16.86 -3.25
C PHE A 113 2.97 -16.36 -4.56
N ILE A 114 3.97 -15.48 -4.52
CA ILE A 114 4.65 -15.02 -5.72
C ILE A 114 5.37 -16.18 -6.41
N LEU A 115 6.12 -16.98 -5.65
CA LEU A 115 6.77 -18.18 -6.19
C LEU A 115 5.76 -19.17 -6.76
N TRP A 116 4.61 -19.32 -6.09
CA TRP A 116 3.51 -20.14 -6.58
C TRP A 116 2.94 -19.64 -7.91
N THR A 117 2.81 -18.32 -8.09
CA THR A 117 2.40 -17.73 -9.37
C THR A 117 3.38 -18.08 -10.49
N PHE A 118 4.69 -18.06 -10.22
CA PHE A 118 5.69 -18.49 -11.20
C PHE A 118 5.65 -19.99 -11.47
N ALA A 119 5.44 -20.83 -10.46
CA ALA A 119 5.24 -22.27 -10.67
C ALA A 119 4.00 -22.52 -11.54
N SER A 120 2.92 -21.77 -11.28
CA SER A 120 1.66 -21.89 -12.01
C SER A 120 1.74 -21.57 -13.49
N PHE A 121 2.80 -20.92 -13.96
CA PHE A 121 3.08 -20.75 -15.39
C PHE A 121 3.12 -22.09 -16.13
N GLN A 122 3.63 -23.15 -15.49
CA GLN A 122 3.89 -24.45 -16.14
C GLN A 122 2.61 -25.20 -16.52
N TRP A 123 1.50 -24.94 -15.82
CA TRP A 123 0.21 -25.60 -16.04
C TRP A 123 -0.92 -24.60 -16.37
N SER A 124 -0.58 -23.36 -16.72
CA SER A 124 -1.56 -22.33 -17.06
C SER A 124 -2.02 -22.47 -18.52
N ASN A 125 -3.32 -22.25 -18.77
CA ASN A 125 -3.87 -22.17 -20.12
C ASN A 125 -3.39 -20.93 -20.89
N GLN A 126 -2.95 -19.88 -20.19
CA GLN A 126 -2.43 -18.64 -20.76
C GLN A 126 -1.09 -18.30 -20.09
N PRO A 127 -0.01 -19.03 -20.45
CA PRO A 127 1.27 -18.93 -19.75
C PRO A 127 1.87 -17.52 -19.84
N ASP A 128 1.74 -16.85 -20.98
CA ASP A 128 2.23 -15.49 -21.18
C ASP A 128 1.58 -14.47 -20.22
N LEU A 129 0.27 -14.53 -20.00
CA LEU A 129 -0.41 -13.67 -19.03
C LEU A 129 0.00 -14.00 -17.60
N THR A 130 0.12 -15.28 -17.25
CA THR A 130 0.57 -15.71 -15.92
C THR A 130 1.97 -15.19 -15.61
N LEU A 131 2.90 -15.24 -16.56
CA LEU A 131 4.26 -14.73 -16.39
C LEU A 131 4.28 -13.22 -16.14
N ARG A 132 3.52 -12.45 -16.91
CA ARG A 132 3.42 -10.99 -16.74
C ARG A 132 2.85 -10.62 -15.38
N GLN A 133 1.81 -11.33 -14.92
CA GLN A 133 1.23 -11.11 -13.59
C GLN A 133 2.22 -11.47 -12.48
N GLY A 134 2.95 -12.58 -12.61
CA GLY A 134 4.02 -12.93 -11.66
C GLY A 134 5.11 -11.85 -11.57
N LEU A 135 5.52 -11.29 -12.71
CA LEU A 135 6.47 -10.17 -12.75
C LEU A 135 5.93 -8.91 -12.07
N LEU A 136 4.66 -8.56 -12.31
CA LEU A 136 4.01 -7.42 -11.64
C LEU A 136 3.88 -7.64 -10.13
N MET A 137 3.57 -8.86 -9.69
CA MET A 137 3.55 -9.21 -8.28
C MET A 137 4.93 -9.08 -7.64
N CYS A 138 6.01 -9.48 -8.33
CA CYS A 138 7.39 -9.24 -7.88
C CYS A 138 7.69 -7.74 -7.71
N VAL A 139 7.30 -6.91 -8.67
CA VAL A 139 7.56 -5.46 -8.62
C VAL A 139 6.78 -4.78 -7.51
N THR A 140 5.49 -5.10 -7.36
CA THR A 140 4.64 -4.52 -6.31
C THR A 140 5.05 -4.98 -4.91
N TYR A 141 5.40 -6.27 -4.76
CA TYR A 141 5.91 -6.78 -3.49
C TYR A 141 7.31 -6.23 -3.16
N GLY A 142 8.20 -6.14 -4.14
CA GLY A 142 9.51 -5.50 -3.98
C GLY A 142 9.39 -4.04 -3.56
N ALA A 143 8.45 -3.30 -4.16
CA ALA A 143 8.13 -1.93 -3.76
C ALA A 143 7.65 -1.87 -2.30
N ALA A 144 6.75 -2.76 -1.89
CA ALA A 144 6.26 -2.85 -0.51
C ALA A 144 7.40 -3.18 0.48
N CYS A 145 8.27 -4.15 0.14
CA CYS A 145 9.45 -4.47 0.94
C CYS A 145 10.36 -3.25 1.11
N MET A 146 10.61 -2.49 0.04
CA MET A 146 11.44 -1.30 0.11
C MET A 146 10.82 -0.21 0.98
N VAL A 147 9.56 0.12 0.75
CA VAL A 147 8.84 1.14 1.53
C VAL A 147 8.82 0.78 3.03
N SER A 148 8.64 -0.51 3.36
CA SER A 148 8.65 -0.98 4.75
C SER A 148 9.99 -0.84 5.47
N GLN A 149 11.10 -0.69 4.74
CA GLN A 149 12.42 -0.49 5.34
C GLN A 149 12.69 0.97 5.73
N TYR A 150 12.03 1.91 5.05
CA TYR A 150 12.28 3.35 5.23
C TYR A 150 11.17 4.06 5.99
N LEU A 151 9.94 3.54 5.98
CA LEU A 151 8.81 4.15 6.67
C LEU A 151 8.52 3.46 8.00
N SER A 152 8.38 4.27 9.07
CA SER A 152 7.74 3.82 10.30
C SER A 152 6.27 3.47 10.02
N TRP A 153 5.69 2.59 10.85
CA TRP A 153 4.27 2.19 10.73
C TRP A 153 3.32 3.40 10.64
N LEU A 154 3.58 4.41 11.47
CA LEU A 154 2.81 5.65 11.51
C LEU A 154 2.92 6.45 10.20
N ARG A 155 4.12 6.57 9.65
CA ARG A 155 4.35 7.29 8.38
C ARG A 155 3.79 6.52 7.19
N LEU A 156 3.91 5.19 7.19
CA LEU A 156 3.31 4.30 6.21
C LEU A 156 1.79 4.45 6.18
N ALA A 157 1.13 4.42 7.34
CA ALA A 157 -0.31 4.58 7.44
C ALA A 157 -0.76 5.93 6.84
N ARG A 158 -0.02 7.01 7.10
CA ARG A 158 -0.28 8.34 6.50
C ARG A 158 -0.13 8.34 4.98
N VAL A 159 0.95 7.76 4.46
CA VAL A 159 1.21 7.67 3.02
C VAL A 159 0.12 6.86 2.31
N LEU A 160 -0.30 5.73 2.90
CA LEU A 160 -1.40 4.92 2.38
C LEU A 160 -2.74 5.68 2.44
N ALA A 161 -3.02 6.40 3.54
CA ALA A 161 -4.20 7.26 3.65
C ALA A 161 -4.28 8.26 2.50
N GLY A 162 -3.18 8.97 2.25
CA GLY A 162 -3.07 9.95 1.18
C GLY A 162 -3.23 9.30 -0.20
N LEU A 163 -2.62 8.14 -0.42
CA LEU A 163 -2.73 7.36 -1.65
C LEU A 163 -4.19 7.00 -1.97
N PHE A 164 -4.91 6.40 -1.02
CA PHE A 164 -6.28 5.96 -1.25
C PHE A 164 -7.24 7.14 -1.38
N THR A 165 -7.00 8.22 -0.63
CA THR A 165 -7.78 9.46 -0.78
C THR A 165 -7.59 10.07 -2.17
N LEU A 166 -6.35 10.11 -2.66
CA LEU A 166 -6.04 10.54 -4.03
C LEU A 166 -6.78 9.67 -5.06
N GLN A 167 -6.74 8.34 -4.90
CA GLN A 167 -7.48 7.43 -5.77
C GLN A 167 -9.00 7.65 -5.73
N ALA A 168 -9.58 7.92 -4.55
CA ALA A 168 -11.00 8.23 -4.40
C ALA A 168 -11.36 9.52 -5.14
N PHE A 169 -10.57 10.59 -4.98
CA PHE A 169 -10.77 11.85 -5.70
C PHE A 169 -10.65 11.69 -7.21
N VAL A 170 -9.63 10.98 -7.70
CA VAL A 170 -9.48 10.71 -9.15
C VAL A 170 -10.67 9.88 -9.66
N SER A 171 -11.12 8.89 -8.90
CA SER A 171 -12.26 8.04 -9.23
C SER A 171 -13.58 8.81 -9.30
N ALA A 172 -13.84 9.69 -8.33
CA ALA A 172 -15.02 10.55 -8.29
C ALA A 172 -14.97 11.63 -9.39
N GLY A 173 -13.80 12.25 -9.59
CA GLY A 173 -13.56 13.23 -10.64
C GLY A 173 -13.82 12.65 -12.03
N LEU A 174 -13.36 11.42 -12.31
CA LEU A 174 -13.64 10.74 -13.57
C LEU A 174 -15.14 10.47 -13.78
N ALA A 175 -15.90 10.17 -12.72
CA ALA A 175 -17.34 9.95 -12.81
C ALA A 175 -18.11 11.23 -13.16
N VAL A 176 -17.70 12.37 -12.60
CA VAL A 176 -18.38 13.66 -12.81
C VAL A 176 -17.93 14.33 -14.11
N LEU A 177 -16.63 14.41 -14.35
CA LEU A 177 -16.06 15.18 -15.46
C LEU A 177 -16.07 14.40 -16.79
N THR A 178 -15.93 13.08 -16.73
CA THR A 178 -15.83 12.23 -17.93
C THR A 178 -16.68 10.96 -17.78
N PRO A 179 -18.02 11.04 -17.82
CA PRO A 179 -18.90 9.90 -17.57
C PRO A 179 -18.63 8.71 -18.50
N GLN A 180 -18.18 8.97 -19.73
CA GLN A 180 -17.74 7.96 -20.71
C GLN A 180 -16.69 6.98 -20.16
N TRP A 181 -15.83 7.42 -19.24
CA TRP A 181 -14.79 6.61 -18.60
C TRP A 181 -15.00 6.44 -17.10
N GLY A 182 -15.89 7.19 -16.47
CA GLY A 182 -16.20 7.07 -15.05
C GLY A 182 -17.36 6.13 -14.73
N VAL A 183 -18.22 5.85 -15.73
CA VAL A 183 -19.40 5.00 -15.61
C VAL A 183 -19.16 3.69 -16.36
N MET A 184 -19.69 2.59 -15.82
CA MET A 184 -19.62 1.27 -16.43
C MET A 184 -20.69 1.13 -17.51
N THR A 185 -20.32 0.55 -18.64
CA THR A 185 -21.20 0.39 -19.82
C THR A 185 -21.49 -1.06 -20.19
N GLU A 186 -20.64 -2.01 -19.79
CA GLU A 186 -20.79 -3.42 -20.17
C GLU A 186 -21.65 -4.23 -19.19
N ILE A 187 -21.13 -4.53 -17.99
CA ILE A 187 -21.78 -5.49 -17.07
C ILE A 187 -22.90 -4.83 -16.25
N TYR A 188 -22.67 -3.60 -15.76
CA TYR A 188 -23.66 -2.83 -15.02
C TYR A 188 -23.77 -1.41 -15.59
N PRO A 189 -24.57 -1.22 -16.66
CA PRO A 189 -24.76 0.09 -17.27
C PRO A 189 -25.21 1.13 -16.24
N GLY A 190 -24.52 2.27 -16.18
CA GLY A 190 -24.85 3.36 -15.25
C GLY A 190 -24.21 3.25 -13.87
N ALA A 191 -23.52 2.14 -13.55
CA ALA A 191 -22.81 2.00 -12.28
C ALA A 191 -21.51 2.81 -12.27
N TRP A 192 -21.20 3.44 -11.14
CA TRP A 192 -19.89 4.07 -10.93
C TRP A 192 -18.78 3.02 -11.00
N SER A 193 -17.71 3.32 -11.73
CA SER A 193 -16.49 2.49 -11.78
C SER A 193 -15.22 3.33 -11.64
N GLY A 194 -15.24 4.61 -12.04
CA GLY A 194 -14.12 5.54 -11.86
C GLY A 194 -12.83 5.01 -12.48
N ILE A 195 -11.72 5.04 -11.71
CA ILE A 195 -10.41 4.53 -12.15
C ILE A 195 -10.29 2.99 -12.06
N TRP A 196 -11.22 2.33 -11.37
CA TRP A 196 -11.22 0.89 -11.15
C TRP A 196 -12.16 0.18 -12.13
N SER A 197 -11.95 -1.11 -12.36
CA SER A 197 -12.85 -1.89 -13.22
C SER A 197 -14.26 -2.03 -12.64
N PHE A 198 -14.39 -2.07 -11.30
CA PHE A 198 -15.67 -2.24 -10.60
C PHE A 198 -15.74 -1.39 -9.33
N LYS A 199 -16.95 -0.92 -8.97
CA LYS A 199 -17.20 -0.23 -7.68
C LYS A 199 -16.77 -1.04 -6.46
N GLN A 200 -16.91 -2.37 -6.53
CA GLN A 200 -16.61 -3.25 -5.40
C GLN A 200 -15.10 -3.31 -5.14
N THR A 201 -14.27 -3.29 -6.18
CA THR A 201 -12.82 -3.26 -6.05
C THR A 201 -12.34 -1.96 -5.40
N LEU A 202 -12.96 -0.83 -5.78
CA LEU A 202 -12.75 0.45 -5.12
C LEU A 202 -13.15 0.35 -3.63
N GLY A 203 -14.36 -0.13 -3.32
CA GLY A 203 -14.85 -0.24 -1.94
C GLY A 203 -13.95 -1.10 -1.05
N VAL A 204 -13.45 -2.23 -1.55
CA VAL A 204 -12.50 -3.09 -0.81
C VAL A 204 -11.19 -2.34 -0.54
N ALA A 205 -10.62 -1.66 -1.53
CA ALA A 205 -9.40 -0.88 -1.36
C ALA A 205 -9.59 0.23 -0.31
N MET A 206 -10.74 0.91 -0.35
CA MET A 206 -11.09 2.00 0.56
C MET A 206 -11.39 1.52 1.98
N ALA A 207 -11.97 0.33 2.16
CA ALA A 207 -12.16 -0.30 3.47
C ALA A 207 -10.83 -0.66 4.14
N VAL A 208 -9.86 -1.19 3.37
CA VAL A 208 -8.51 -1.46 3.88
C VAL A 208 -7.81 -0.16 4.27
N ALA A 209 -7.97 0.90 3.45
CA ALA A 209 -7.43 2.22 3.73
C ALA A 209 -8.00 2.81 5.04
N SER A 210 -9.33 2.82 5.19
CA SER A 210 -9.99 3.39 6.36
C SER A 210 -9.62 2.64 7.64
N GLY A 211 -9.46 1.31 7.58
CA GLY A 211 -8.93 0.50 8.68
C GLY A 211 -7.51 0.92 9.09
N GLY A 212 -6.63 1.13 8.11
CA GLY A 212 -5.26 1.60 8.36
C GLY A 212 -5.19 3.00 9.00
N VAL A 213 -6.03 3.92 8.52
CA VAL A 213 -6.11 5.29 9.07
C VAL A 213 -6.75 5.30 10.45
N MET A 214 -7.78 4.49 10.69
CA MET A 214 -8.39 4.35 12.01
C MET A 214 -7.37 3.78 13.01
N GLY A 215 -6.58 2.78 12.59
CA GLY A 215 -5.45 2.28 13.38
C GLY A 215 -4.43 3.38 13.72
N TYR A 216 -4.11 4.25 12.76
CA TYR A 216 -3.26 5.42 12.99
C TYR A 216 -3.88 6.41 13.99
N ALA A 217 -5.17 6.73 13.83
CA ALA A 217 -5.92 7.63 14.71
C ALA A 217 -5.91 7.17 16.17
N LEU A 218 -6.08 5.86 16.39
CA LEU A 218 -6.04 5.24 17.72
C LEU A 218 -4.64 5.27 18.33
N MET A 219 -3.59 5.18 17.51
CA MET A 219 -2.19 5.24 17.98
C MET A 219 -1.69 6.67 18.23
N GLN A 220 -2.28 7.68 17.57
CA GLN A 220 -1.91 9.09 17.72
C GLN A 220 -3.16 9.99 17.79
N PRO A 221 -3.86 10.03 18.93
CA PRO A 221 -5.10 10.81 19.07
C PRO A 221 -4.89 12.32 18.92
N GLU A 222 -3.67 12.84 19.14
CA GLU A 222 -3.36 14.26 18.93
C GLU A 222 -3.20 14.61 17.43
N ALA A 223 -3.05 13.61 16.57
CA ALA A 223 -2.93 13.75 15.12
C ALA A 223 -4.27 13.53 14.39
N VAL A 224 -5.41 13.72 15.06
CA VAL A 224 -6.77 13.52 14.51
C VAL A 224 -7.04 14.30 13.22
N ILE A 225 -6.36 15.43 12.98
CA ILE A 225 -6.46 16.17 11.70
C ILE A 225 -6.06 15.30 10.49
N TRP A 226 -5.17 14.31 10.70
CA TRP A 226 -4.78 13.36 9.66
C TRP A 226 -5.79 12.22 9.45
N THR A 227 -6.93 12.24 10.15
CA THR A 227 -8.08 11.36 9.88
C THR A 227 -9.06 11.95 8.86
N ASP A 228 -8.90 13.23 8.50
CA ASP A 228 -9.71 13.86 7.46
C ASP A 228 -9.69 13.11 6.11
N PRO A 229 -8.55 12.54 5.65
CA PRO A 229 -8.54 11.65 4.47
C PRO A 229 -9.46 10.42 4.64
N ALA A 230 -9.51 9.81 5.84
CA ALA A 230 -10.42 8.69 6.10
C ALA A 230 -11.89 9.11 6.15
N ARG A 231 -12.20 10.30 6.67
CA ARG A 231 -13.56 10.85 6.62
C ARG A 231 -13.99 11.07 5.18
N VAL A 232 -13.11 11.62 4.35
CA VAL A 232 -13.36 11.80 2.91
C VAL A 232 -13.58 10.44 2.23
N ILE A 233 -12.75 9.44 2.52
CA ILE A 233 -12.93 8.08 1.99
C ILE A 233 -14.30 7.51 2.39
N ILE A 234 -14.71 7.66 3.65
CA ILE A 234 -16.00 7.18 4.17
C ILE A 234 -17.18 7.94 3.53
N VAL A 235 -17.03 9.23 3.22
CA VAL A 235 -18.11 10.04 2.61
C VAL A 235 -18.24 9.79 1.11
N VAL A 236 -17.12 9.50 0.43
CA VAL A 236 -17.07 9.32 -1.04
C VAL A 236 -17.44 7.89 -1.46
N CYS A 237 -17.32 6.90 -0.57
CA CYS A 237 -17.57 5.48 -0.86
C CYS A 237 -18.88 4.98 -0.25
#